data_AF-A0A945UDW3-F1
#
_entry.id   AF-A0A945UDW3-F1
#
_cell.length_a   1.000
_cell.length_b   1.000
_cell.length_c   1.000
_cell.angle_alpha   90.00
_cell.angle_beta   90.00
_cell.angle_gamma   90.00
#
_symmetry.space_group_name_H-M   'P 1'
#
loop_
_entity.id
_entity.type
_entity.pdbx_description
1 polymer ?
#
loop_
_entity_poly.entity_id
_entity_poly.type
_entity_poly.pdbx_seq_one_letter_code
_entity_poly.pdbx_strand_id
1 'polypeptide(L)'
;MKSIRILGAALLAIASINVAMAGAHTGGPEITGEGACTFIQENMFAGPFDVCQEPVGAESCTGLGNADDNANAVHSDGACATDKLVGTCDVGASKVHYLSGDADGLEIGCGFQGGDWIPAS
;
A
#
# COMPACT_ATOMS: atom_id res chain seq x y z
N MET A 1 45.26 53.10 8.31
CA MET A 1 44.90 52.26 9.48
C MET A 1 43.38 52.22 9.60
N LYS A 2 42.76 51.10 9.22
CA LYS A 2 41.33 50.82 9.43
C LYS A 2 41.17 49.29 9.24
N SER A 3 41.02 48.53 10.34
CA SER A 3 39.76 47.88 10.75
C SER A 3 39.58 46.54 10.00
N ILE A 4 39.36 45.35 10.58
CA ILE A 4 38.35 44.89 11.55
C ILE A 4 38.79 43.46 11.97
N ARG A 5 39.09 43.23 13.26
CA ARG A 5 38.42 42.31 14.22
C ARG A 5 37.87 40.98 13.68
N ILE A 6 38.52 39.91 14.16
CA ILE A 6 38.13 38.49 14.20
C ILE A 6 36.75 38.34 14.86
N LEU A 7 35.85 37.56 14.25
CA LEU A 7 34.77 36.80 14.93
C LEU A 7 34.10 35.89 13.88
N GLY A 8 33.87 34.61 14.18
CA GLY A 8 33.00 33.79 13.35
C GLY A 8 33.11 32.30 13.60
N ALA A 9 32.32 31.81 14.54
CA ALA A 9 32.22 30.41 14.97
C ALA A 9 31.95 29.42 13.82
N ALA A 10 32.49 28.21 14.02
CA ALA A 10 32.18 27.02 13.25
C ALA A 10 30.68 26.69 13.30
N LEU A 11 30.10 26.35 12.14
CA LEU A 11 28.89 25.54 12.04
C LEU A 11 29.23 24.35 11.13
N LEU A 12 29.55 23.21 11.76
CA LEU A 12 29.44 21.91 11.12
C LEU A 12 27.94 21.66 10.90
N ALA A 13 27.47 21.89 9.68
CA ALA A 13 26.17 21.39 9.26
C ALA A 13 26.30 19.87 9.10
N ILE A 14 25.95 19.13 10.14
CA ILE A 14 25.74 17.68 10.06
C ILE A 14 24.44 17.53 9.27
N ALA A 15 24.57 17.35 7.95
CA ALA A 15 23.45 16.92 7.14
C ALA A 15 23.05 15.52 7.63
N SER A 16 21.98 15.46 8.42
CA SER A 16 21.28 14.21 8.72
C SER A 16 20.81 13.64 7.40
N ILE A 17 21.55 12.66 6.91
CA ILE A 17 21.15 11.83 5.78
C ILE A 17 19.89 11.11 6.28
N ASN A 18 18.72 11.58 5.84
CA ASN A 18 17.50 10.82 6.01
C ASN A 18 17.72 9.49 5.29
N VAL A 19 17.87 8.42 6.07
CA VAL A 19 17.83 7.06 5.54
C VAL A 19 16.40 6.85 5.08
N ALA A 20 16.14 7.05 3.79
CA ALA A 20 14.89 6.61 3.19
C ALA A 20 14.81 5.10 3.41
N MET A 21 13.78 4.67 4.13
CA MET A 21 13.46 3.25 4.32
C MET A 21 13.32 2.61 2.95
N ALA A 22 14.18 1.62 2.67
CA ALA A 22 14.01 0.69 1.58
C ALA A 22 12.79 -0.19 1.89
N GLY A 23 11.71 -0.01 1.14
CA GLY A 23 10.48 -0.78 1.35
C GLY A 23 9.28 -0.25 0.57
N ALA A 24 9.45 0.05 -0.72
CA ALA A 24 8.32 0.25 -1.62
C ALA A 24 8.71 -0.31 -2.98
N HIS A 25 8.31 -1.55 -3.27
CA HIS A 25 8.20 -1.98 -4.66
C HIS A 25 7.05 -1.17 -5.26
N THR A 26 7.38 -0.11 -6.01
CA THR A 26 6.45 0.85 -6.64
C THR A 26 5.72 0.27 -7.86
N GLY A 27 5.28 -0.99 -7.79
CA GLY A 27 4.73 -1.71 -8.94
C GLY A 27 3.24 -1.48 -9.22
N GLY A 28 2.49 -0.95 -8.26
CA GLY A 28 1.04 -0.76 -8.38
C GLY A 28 0.63 0.61 -8.90
N PRO A 29 -0.61 0.76 -9.41
CA PRO A 29 -1.18 2.06 -9.73
C PRO A 29 -1.24 2.95 -8.48
N GLU A 30 -1.03 4.25 -8.67
CA GLU A 30 -1.24 5.22 -7.59
C GLU A 30 -2.71 5.21 -7.16
N ILE A 31 -2.94 5.02 -5.86
CA ILE A 31 -4.27 4.96 -5.28
C ILE A 31 -4.70 6.37 -4.88
N THR A 32 -5.81 6.83 -5.46
CA THR A 32 -6.38 8.15 -5.21
C THR A 32 -7.90 8.06 -5.11
N GLY A 33 -8.53 9.07 -4.51
CA GLY A 33 -9.99 9.15 -4.37
C GLY A 33 -10.57 8.35 -3.20
N GLU A 34 -11.88 8.42 -3.05
CA GLU A 34 -12.65 7.80 -1.97
C GLU A 34 -13.50 6.64 -2.49
N GLY A 35 -13.93 5.76 -1.57
CA GLY A 35 -14.72 4.57 -1.86
C GLY A 35 -13.89 3.29 -1.73
N ALA A 36 -14.39 2.22 -2.32
CA ALA A 36 -13.80 0.91 -2.26
C ALA A 36 -13.77 0.27 -3.66
N CYS A 37 -12.83 -0.64 -3.87
CA CYS A 37 -12.73 -1.43 -5.09
C CYS A 37 -12.67 -2.92 -4.76
N THR A 38 -13.67 -3.68 -5.18
CA THR A 38 -13.63 -5.15 -5.11
C THR A 38 -13.07 -5.72 -6.39
N PHE A 39 -12.14 -6.67 -6.32
CA PHE A 39 -11.59 -7.35 -7.49
C PHE A 39 -11.07 -8.74 -7.11
N ILE A 40 -10.87 -9.59 -8.10
CA ILE A 40 -10.15 -10.85 -7.95
C ILE A 40 -8.67 -10.54 -8.14
N GLN A 41 -7.88 -10.82 -7.12
CA GLN A 41 -6.43 -10.73 -7.17
C GLN A 41 -5.84 -12.11 -7.40
N GLU A 42 -5.24 -12.32 -8.56
CA GLU A 42 -4.47 -13.53 -8.83
C GLU A 42 -3.11 -13.46 -8.13
N ASN A 43 -2.68 -14.58 -7.56
CA ASN A 43 -1.35 -14.71 -6.99
C ASN A 43 -0.75 -16.04 -7.44
N MET A 44 0.51 -15.98 -7.89
CA MET A 44 1.16 -17.15 -8.50
C MET A 44 1.55 -18.24 -7.48
N PHE A 45 1.56 -17.92 -6.18
CA PHE A 45 1.95 -18.81 -5.09
C PHE A 45 0.77 -19.25 -4.22
N ALA A 46 -0.26 -18.40 -4.10
CA ALA A 46 -1.50 -18.69 -3.38
C ALA A 46 -2.67 -18.23 -4.24
N GLY A 47 -3.79 -18.96 -4.19
CA GLY A 47 -4.87 -18.90 -5.16
C GLY A 47 -5.44 -17.50 -5.45
N PRO A 48 -6.45 -17.40 -6.34
CA PRO A 48 -7.15 -16.15 -6.49
C PRO A 48 -7.78 -15.75 -5.15
N PHE A 49 -7.63 -14.48 -4.80
CA PHE A 49 -8.23 -13.88 -3.62
C PHE A 49 -9.35 -12.94 -4.08
N ASP A 50 -10.55 -13.10 -3.52
CA ASP A 50 -11.51 -11.99 -3.58
C ASP A 50 -11.03 -10.93 -2.59
N VAL A 51 -10.65 -9.77 -3.11
CA VAL A 51 -10.16 -8.66 -2.30
C VAL A 51 -11.07 -7.45 -2.43
N CYS A 52 -11.01 -6.60 -1.42
CA CYS A 52 -11.58 -5.27 -1.44
C CYS A 52 -10.54 -4.27 -0.94
N GLN A 53 -10.19 -3.28 -1.75
CA GLN A 53 -9.23 -2.24 -1.37
C GLN A 53 -9.92 -0.91 -1.09
N GLU A 54 -9.54 -0.25 0.00
CA GLU A 54 -10.06 1.07 0.39
C GLU A 54 -9.03 1.93 1.15
N PRO A 55 -9.08 3.28 1.05
CA PRO A 55 -9.91 4.04 0.12
C PRO A 55 -9.39 3.94 -1.33
N VAL A 56 -10.30 3.82 -2.29
CA VAL A 56 -9.99 3.77 -3.74
C VAL A 56 -11.09 4.46 -4.54
N GLY A 57 -10.71 5.45 -5.36
CA GLY A 57 -11.61 6.10 -6.32
C GLY A 57 -11.83 5.29 -7.60
N ALA A 58 -12.86 5.64 -8.37
CA ALA A 58 -13.29 4.88 -9.55
C ALA A 58 -12.20 4.72 -10.62
N GLU A 59 -11.38 5.75 -10.87
CA GLU A 59 -10.26 5.67 -11.82
C GLU A 59 -9.16 4.71 -11.32
N SER A 60 -8.77 4.81 -10.05
CA SER A 60 -7.81 3.90 -9.43
C SER A 60 -8.34 2.46 -9.39
N CYS A 61 -9.64 2.25 -9.17
CA CYS A 61 -10.25 0.91 -9.21
C CYS A 61 -10.19 0.29 -10.62
N THR A 62 -10.41 1.10 -11.65
CA THR A 62 -10.21 0.67 -13.04
C THR A 62 -8.75 0.30 -13.28
N GLY A 63 -7.80 1.09 -12.74
CA GLY A 63 -6.38 0.77 -12.77
C GLY A 63 -6.05 -0.57 -12.12
N LEU A 64 -6.58 -0.82 -10.92
CA LEU A 64 -6.39 -2.08 -10.18
C LEU A 64 -6.90 -3.29 -10.95
N GLY A 65 -8.07 -3.20 -11.60
CA GLY A 65 -8.62 -4.29 -12.41
C GLY A 65 -7.89 -4.58 -13.71
N ASN A 66 -7.00 -3.68 -14.15
CA ASN A 66 -6.15 -3.88 -15.32
C ASN A 66 -4.69 -4.15 -14.96
N ALA A 67 -4.36 -4.14 -13.66
CA ALA A 67 -3.02 -4.40 -13.17
C ALA A 67 -2.78 -5.91 -13.09
N ASP A 68 -1.63 -6.35 -13.59
CA ASP A 68 -1.22 -7.76 -13.60
C ASP A 68 -2.32 -8.68 -14.15
N ASP A 69 -2.68 -9.73 -13.40
CA ASP A 69 -3.73 -10.69 -13.75
C ASP A 69 -5.03 -10.46 -12.95
N ASN A 70 -5.21 -9.27 -12.36
CA ASN A 70 -6.43 -8.95 -11.63
C ASN A 70 -7.65 -8.97 -12.55
N ALA A 71 -8.82 -9.26 -11.98
CA ALA A 71 -10.06 -9.35 -12.75
C ALA A 71 -11.28 -8.81 -11.98
N ASN A 72 -12.34 -8.51 -12.72
CA ASN A 72 -13.67 -8.16 -12.18
C ASN A 72 -13.67 -6.98 -11.19
N ALA A 73 -12.84 -5.96 -11.44
CA ALA A 73 -12.84 -4.78 -10.59
C ALA A 73 -14.16 -4.01 -10.64
N VAL A 74 -14.73 -3.74 -9.47
CA VAL A 74 -15.97 -3.00 -9.29
C VAL A 74 -15.77 -1.96 -8.19
N HIS A 75 -15.98 -0.70 -8.53
CA HIS A 75 -15.93 0.41 -7.59
C HIS A 75 -17.26 0.57 -6.84
N SER A 76 -17.18 1.03 -5.59
CA SER A 76 -18.33 1.47 -4.81
C SER A 76 -17.98 2.73 -4.03
N ASP A 77 -18.96 3.61 -3.80
CA ASP A 77 -18.79 4.79 -2.92
C ASP A 77 -18.74 4.44 -1.43
N GLY A 78 -19.05 3.19 -1.07
CA GLY A 78 -19.05 2.69 0.30
C GLY A 78 -17.69 2.14 0.74
N ALA A 79 -17.64 1.72 2.00
CA ALA A 79 -16.51 0.98 2.55
C ALA A 79 -16.56 -0.51 2.14
N CYS A 80 -15.42 -1.18 2.23
CA CYS A 80 -15.30 -2.62 2.06
C CYS A 80 -16.16 -3.36 3.09
N ALA A 81 -16.90 -4.37 2.62
CA ALA A 81 -17.60 -5.29 3.51
C ALA A 81 -16.57 -6.16 4.25
N THR A 82 -16.74 -6.35 5.56
CA THR A 82 -15.78 -7.09 6.41
C THR A 82 -16.36 -8.40 6.96
N ASP A 83 -17.58 -8.77 6.60
CA ASP A 83 -18.29 -9.93 7.15
C ASP A 83 -17.61 -11.29 6.85
N LYS A 84 -16.71 -11.33 5.85
CA LYS A 84 -15.97 -12.53 5.42
C LYS A 84 -14.46 -12.34 5.48
N LEU A 85 -13.99 -11.41 6.30
CA LEU A 85 -12.57 -11.07 6.34
C LEU A 85 -11.73 -12.29 6.74
N VAL A 86 -10.75 -12.63 5.90
CA VAL A 86 -9.68 -13.59 6.18
C VAL A 86 -8.50 -12.86 6.84
N GLY A 87 -8.22 -11.65 6.34
CA GLY A 87 -7.26 -10.74 6.93
C GLY A 87 -7.19 -9.45 6.13
N THR A 88 -6.39 -8.51 6.61
CA THR A 88 -6.18 -7.21 5.98
C THR A 88 -4.69 -6.99 5.80
N CYS A 89 -4.30 -6.58 4.61
CA CYS A 89 -3.01 -5.95 4.41
C CYS A 89 -3.13 -4.43 4.54
N ASP A 90 -2.36 -3.84 5.46
CA ASP A 90 -2.19 -2.39 5.53
C ASP A 90 -0.99 -1.98 4.66
N VAL A 91 -1.26 -1.39 3.50
CA VAL A 91 -0.22 -0.89 2.56
C VAL A 91 0.03 0.61 2.72
N GLY A 92 -0.37 1.19 3.87
CA GLY A 92 -0.16 2.58 4.22
C GLY A 92 -1.25 3.51 3.69
N ALA A 93 -1.21 3.84 2.40
CA ALA A 93 -2.17 4.78 1.80
C ALA A 93 -3.58 4.18 1.63
N SER A 94 -3.66 2.86 1.62
CA SER A 94 -4.90 2.10 1.53
C SER A 94 -4.75 0.75 2.25
N LYS A 95 -5.84 0.03 2.37
CA LYS A 95 -5.94 -1.29 2.97
C LYS A 95 -6.52 -2.25 1.97
N VAL A 96 -5.96 -3.45 1.88
CA VAL A 96 -6.47 -4.55 1.06
C VAL A 96 -7.08 -5.58 2.00
N HIS A 97 -8.40 -5.70 1.98
CA HIS A 97 -9.16 -6.68 2.73
C HIS A 97 -9.32 -7.95 1.91
N TYR A 98 -8.86 -9.07 2.44
CA TYR A 98 -9.00 -10.38 1.83
C TYR A 98 -10.30 -11.01 2.33
N LEU A 99 -11.25 -11.27 1.44
CA LEU A 99 -12.60 -11.75 1.75
C LEU A 99 -12.79 -13.25 1.49
N SER A 100 -11.86 -13.86 0.74
CA SER A 100 -11.79 -15.28 0.47
C SER A 100 -10.34 -15.65 0.12
N GLY A 101 -10.06 -16.94 -0.04
CA GLY A 101 -8.72 -17.45 -0.38
C GLY A 101 -7.96 -18.03 0.83
N ASP A 102 -6.78 -18.57 0.54
CA ASP A 102 -5.91 -19.19 1.54
C ASP A 102 -4.81 -18.21 1.97
N ALA A 103 -5.07 -17.45 3.04
CA ALA A 103 -4.11 -16.47 3.55
C ALA A 103 -2.85 -17.11 4.15
N ASP A 104 -2.91 -18.37 4.60
CA ASP A 104 -1.72 -19.08 5.07
C ASP A 104 -0.74 -19.36 3.92
N GLY A 105 -1.24 -19.37 2.67
CA GLY A 105 -0.45 -19.44 1.45
C GLY A 105 0.28 -18.14 1.09
N LEU A 106 -0.07 -17.00 1.71
CA LEU A 106 0.69 -15.76 1.55
C LEU A 106 1.97 -15.85 2.42
N GLU A 107 3.00 -16.53 1.88
CA GLU A 107 4.25 -16.86 2.60
C GLU A 107 4.99 -15.64 3.23
N ILE A 108 4.65 -14.41 2.82
CA ILE A 108 5.21 -13.15 3.31
C ILE A 108 4.09 -12.15 3.67
N GLY A 109 3.19 -12.51 4.60
CA GLY A 109 2.17 -11.59 5.11
C GLY A 109 1.17 -11.15 4.04
N CYS A 110 1.31 -9.93 3.50
CA CYS A 110 0.50 -9.41 2.39
C CYS A 110 0.87 -9.99 1.00
N GLY A 111 1.74 -11.00 0.98
CA GLY A 111 2.47 -11.41 -0.21
C GLY A 111 3.56 -10.40 -0.61
N PHE A 112 3.97 -10.43 -1.87
CA PHE A 112 5.01 -9.54 -2.41
C PHE A 112 4.56 -8.08 -2.60
N GLN A 113 3.37 -7.72 -2.13
CA GLN A 113 2.79 -6.39 -2.26
C GLN A 113 3.40 -5.37 -1.28
N GLY A 114 4.09 -5.87 -0.23
CA GLY A 114 4.51 -5.03 0.89
C GLY A 114 3.33 -4.64 1.79
N GLY A 115 3.63 -4.15 2.99
CA GLY A 115 2.62 -3.80 3.99
C GLY A 115 2.61 -4.73 5.21
N ASP A 116 1.74 -4.41 6.17
CA ASP A 116 1.59 -5.14 7.43
C ASP A 116 0.34 -6.02 7.39
N TRP A 117 0.53 -7.33 7.59
CA TRP A 117 -0.58 -8.28 7.67
C TRP A 117 -1.27 -8.24 9.02
N ILE A 118 -2.59 -8.09 9.00
CA ILE A 118 -3.48 -8.06 10.16
C ILE A 118 -4.48 -9.22 10.00
N PRO A 119 -4.34 -10.32 10.77
CA PRO A 119 -5.25 -11.46 10.67
C PRO A 119 -6.67 -11.07 11.10
N ALA A 120 -7.69 -11.69 10.49
CA ALA A 120 -9.06 -11.53 10.97
C ALA A 120 -9.23 -12.12 12.38
N SER A 121 -10.02 -11.44 13.21
CA SER A 121 -10.25 -11.77 14.62
C SER A 121 -11.45 -12.67 14.84
#